data_AF-A0AAJ6ALA8-F1
#
_entry.id   AF-A0AAJ6ALA8-F1
#
_cell.length_a   1.000
_cell.length_b   1.000
_cell.length_c   1.000
_cell.angle_alpha   90.00
_cell.angle_beta   90.00
_cell.angle_gamma   90.00
#
_symmetry.space_group_name_H-M   'P 1'
#
loop_
_entity.id
_entity.type
_entity.pdbx_description
1 polymer ?
#
loop_
_entity_poly.entity_id
_entity_poly.type
_entity_poly.pdbx_seq_one_letter_code
_entity_poly.pdbx_strand_id
1 'polypeptide(L)'
;MNTVRTYPTDADYYFIGDDGRSVGKFTIPTEPTEEINHIFTSLIPDEESTFIKVTVDNREGESQFTVDDITGYDTDGKEYKYQDFGATMSGPLWSVWEDIDISDDAAMQEYDELKALVDKYDNDIEPGAIKDVWLISQETSLPDELTRLGINGGSSYMGGTDALPVEMAEFDLDFEAPTN
;
A
#
# COMPACT_ATOMS: atom_id res chain seq x y z
N MET A 1 -14.92 15.04 -26.39
CA MET A 1 -15.42 13.86 -25.66
C MET A 1 -14.31 13.48 -24.71
N ASN A 2 -14.51 13.62 -23.41
CA ASN A 2 -13.57 13.06 -22.44
C ASN A 2 -13.83 11.56 -22.44
N THR A 3 -12.88 10.78 -22.95
CA THR A 3 -12.91 9.32 -22.79
C THR A 3 -12.89 9.06 -21.29
N VAL A 4 -13.96 8.44 -20.76
CA VAL A 4 -13.95 7.95 -19.38
C VAL A 4 -12.86 6.89 -19.34
N ARG A 5 -11.81 7.14 -18.58
CA ARG A 5 -10.72 6.17 -18.40
C ARG A 5 -11.24 5.07 -17.49
N THR A 6 -11.00 3.82 -17.88
CA THR A 6 -11.20 2.65 -17.01
C THR A 6 -9.85 2.10 -16.59
N TYR A 7 -9.84 1.43 -15.44
CA TYR A 7 -8.67 0.92 -14.75
C TYR A 7 -8.90 -0.57 -14.46
N PRO A 8 -8.48 -1.48 -15.35
CA PRO A 8 -8.63 -2.91 -15.15
C PRO A 8 -7.90 -3.41 -13.89
N THR A 9 -8.52 -4.29 -13.11
CA THR A 9 -7.72 -5.07 -12.14
C THR A 9 -6.71 -5.93 -12.89
N ASP A 10 -5.62 -6.28 -12.22
CA ASP A 10 -4.45 -7.00 -12.74
C ASP A 10 -3.60 -6.25 -13.78
N ALA A 11 -3.88 -4.96 -14.00
CA ALA A 11 -3.04 -4.08 -14.82
C ALA A 11 -2.04 -3.28 -13.97
N ASP A 12 -0.92 -2.93 -14.58
CA ASP A 12 0.13 -2.12 -13.97
C ASP A 12 -0.17 -0.62 -14.08
N TYR A 13 0.06 0.08 -12.98
CA TYR A 13 -0.13 1.52 -12.86
C TYR A 13 1.12 2.22 -12.37
N TYR A 14 1.21 3.51 -12.66
CA TYR A 14 2.19 4.41 -12.07
C TYR A 14 1.58 5.75 -11.68
N PHE A 15 2.30 6.49 -10.84
CA PHE A 15 1.96 7.84 -10.44
C PHE A 15 3.23 8.65 -10.18
N ILE A 16 3.11 9.97 -10.24
CA ILE A 16 4.18 10.92 -9.94
C ILE A 16 3.81 11.66 -8.65
N GLY A 17 4.64 11.63 -7.63
CA GLY A 17 4.41 12.32 -6.37
C GLY A 17 4.08 13.81 -6.55
N ASP A 18 3.48 14.40 -5.53
CA ASP A 18 3.12 15.82 -5.50
C ASP A 18 4.33 16.75 -5.64
N ASP A 19 5.50 16.29 -5.23
CA ASP A 19 6.81 16.93 -5.44
C ASP A 19 7.27 16.93 -6.92
N GLY A 20 6.62 16.14 -7.78
CA GLY A 20 6.97 15.96 -9.19
C GLY A 20 8.24 15.14 -9.45
N ARG A 21 8.81 14.50 -8.42
CA ARG A 21 10.12 13.82 -8.48
C ARG A 21 10.11 12.41 -7.91
N SER A 22 9.20 12.13 -6.99
CA SER A 22 8.89 10.77 -6.57
C SER A 22 8.06 10.09 -7.65
N VAL A 23 8.30 8.81 -7.93
CA VAL A 23 7.46 8.03 -8.84
C VAL A 23 7.16 6.69 -8.20
N GLY A 24 5.89 6.28 -8.20
CA GLY A 24 5.49 4.94 -7.75
C GLY A 24 4.86 4.10 -8.85
N LYS A 25 4.93 2.78 -8.69
CA LYS A 25 4.27 1.76 -9.54
C LYS A 25 3.62 0.67 -8.70
N PHE A 26 2.51 0.13 -9.18
CA PHE A 26 1.76 -0.91 -8.46
C PHE A 26 0.77 -1.65 -9.38
N THR A 27 0.26 -2.77 -8.87
CA THR A 27 -0.74 -3.63 -9.53
C THR A 27 -1.82 -4.02 -8.52
N ILE A 28 -3.09 -4.05 -8.92
CA ILE A 28 -4.21 -4.40 -8.04
C ILE A 28 -4.87 -5.70 -8.51
N PRO A 29 -4.90 -6.78 -7.72
CA PRO A 29 -4.21 -6.98 -6.45
C PRO A 29 -2.76 -7.44 -6.65
N THR A 30 -2.01 -7.53 -5.55
CA THR A 30 -0.70 -8.18 -5.50
C THR A 30 -0.72 -9.27 -4.43
N GLU A 31 -0.06 -10.41 -4.69
CA GLU A 31 0.11 -11.45 -3.66
C GLU A 31 1.01 -10.93 -2.52
N PRO A 32 0.60 -11.07 -1.23
CA PRO A 32 1.46 -10.70 -0.12
C PRO A 32 2.69 -11.61 -0.04
N THR A 33 3.78 -11.09 0.53
CA THR A 33 4.92 -11.93 0.89
C THR A 33 4.54 -12.90 2.02
N GLU A 34 5.34 -13.96 2.21
CA GLU A 34 5.17 -14.86 3.36
C GLU A 34 5.18 -14.11 4.70
N GLU A 35 6.04 -13.09 4.83
CA GLU A 35 6.15 -12.27 6.04
C GLU A 35 4.90 -11.39 6.27
N ILE A 36 4.42 -10.69 5.25
CA ILE A 36 3.17 -9.89 5.33
C ILE A 36 1.97 -10.80 5.67
N ASN A 37 1.87 -11.94 4.99
CA ASN A 37 0.80 -12.89 5.22
C ASN A 37 0.87 -13.49 6.64
N HIS A 38 2.07 -13.75 7.15
CA HIS A 38 2.27 -14.23 8.52
C HIS A 38 1.80 -13.22 9.56
N ILE A 39 2.19 -11.94 9.42
CA ILE A 39 1.74 -10.87 10.33
C ILE A 39 0.21 -10.77 10.31
N PHE A 40 -0.37 -10.67 9.11
CA PHE A 40 -1.81 -10.53 8.92
C PHE A 40 -2.59 -11.67 9.57
N THR A 41 -2.23 -12.92 9.25
CA THR A 41 -2.93 -14.10 9.77
C THR A 41 -2.70 -14.34 11.26
N SER A 42 -1.61 -13.82 11.84
CA SER A 42 -1.36 -13.90 13.30
C SER A 42 -2.18 -12.87 14.07
N LEU A 43 -2.39 -11.68 13.50
CA LEU A 43 -3.13 -10.59 14.14
C LEU A 43 -4.63 -10.66 13.91
N ILE A 44 -5.06 -11.15 12.74
CA ILE A 44 -6.46 -11.21 12.34
C ILE A 44 -6.75 -12.61 11.76
N PRO A 45 -6.81 -13.63 12.61
CA PRO A 45 -7.07 -14.99 12.14
C PRO A 45 -8.45 -15.08 11.48
N ASP A 46 -8.55 -15.91 10.45
CA ASP A 46 -9.79 -16.21 9.70
C ASP A 46 -10.38 -15.05 8.86
N GLU A 47 -9.72 -13.90 8.77
CA GLU A 47 -10.10 -12.86 7.81
C GLU A 47 -9.41 -13.05 6.46
N GLU A 48 -10.13 -12.68 5.40
CA GLU A 48 -9.60 -12.56 4.04
C GLU A 48 -9.42 -11.08 3.71
N SER A 49 -8.41 -10.75 2.90
CA SER A 49 -8.12 -9.37 2.52
C SER A 49 -7.41 -9.31 1.19
N THR A 50 -7.47 -8.15 0.55
CA THR A 50 -6.76 -7.86 -0.69
C THR A 50 -5.55 -6.97 -0.40
N PHE A 51 -4.40 -7.35 -0.96
CA PHE A 51 -3.14 -6.64 -0.78
C PHE A 51 -2.73 -5.91 -2.06
N ILE A 52 -2.00 -4.82 -1.89
CA ILE A 52 -1.30 -4.11 -2.96
C ILE A 52 0.13 -3.87 -2.49
N LYS A 53 1.09 -4.12 -3.38
CA LYS A 53 2.46 -3.66 -3.22
C LYS A 53 2.69 -2.45 -4.11
N VAL A 54 3.14 -1.36 -3.52
CA VAL A 54 3.53 -0.14 -4.22
C VAL A 54 5.03 0.04 -4.10
N THR A 55 5.75 0.03 -5.22
CA THR A 55 7.17 0.36 -5.23
C THR A 55 7.31 1.84 -5.57
N VAL A 56 7.94 2.63 -4.70
CA VAL A 56 8.18 4.07 -4.88
C VAL A 56 9.67 4.34 -5.00
N ASP A 57 10.06 5.07 -6.04
CA ASP A 57 11.38 5.66 -6.22
C ASP A 57 11.33 7.15 -5.83
N ASN A 58 11.97 7.47 -4.70
CA ASN A 58 12.14 8.83 -4.19
C ASN A 58 13.62 9.26 -4.24
N ARG A 59 14.42 8.72 -5.17
CA ARG A 59 15.84 9.07 -5.26
C ARG A 59 16.08 10.53 -5.65
N GLU A 60 15.21 11.09 -6.48
CA GLU A 60 15.29 12.46 -6.97
C GLU A 60 14.45 13.46 -6.15
N GLY A 61 13.62 12.98 -5.22
CA GLY A 61 12.81 13.84 -4.37
C GLY A 61 13.62 14.53 -3.27
N GLU A 62 13.07 15.64 -2.78
CA GLU A 62 13.73 16.52 -1.81
C GLU A 62 13.13 16.41 -0.41
N SER A 63 12.04 15.68 -0.27
CA SER A 63 11.30 15.46 0.98
C SER A 63 10.85 14.02 1.10
N GLN A 64 10.57 13.60 2.33
CA GLN A 64 9.91 12.34 2.60
C GLN A 64 8.59 12.28 1.80
N PHE A 65 8.36 11.14 1.15
CA PHE A 65 7.11 10.83 0.47
C PHE A 65 6.45 9.68 1.23
N THR A 66 5.12 9.70 1.34
CA THR A 66 4.36 8.69 2.09
C THR A 66 3.26 8.15 1.18
N VAL A 67 2.90 6.87 1.32
CA VAL A 67 1.71 6.29 0.68
C VAL A 67 0.79 5.76 1.77
N ASP A 68 -0.19 6.56 2.16
CA ASP A 68 -1.17 6.25 3.21
C ASP A 68 -2.32 5.41 2.67
N ASP A 69 -2.84 5.77 1.51
CA ASP A 69 -4.00 5.11 0.93
C ASP A 69 -4.01 5.09 -0.61
N ILE A 70 -4.67 4.07 -1.15
CA ILE A 70 -5.11 4.01 -2.54
C ILE A 70 -6.62 3.82 -2.53
N THR A 71 -7.32 4.59 -3.35
CA THR A 71 -8.78 4.55 -3.44
C THR A 71 -9.22 4.32 -4.89
N GLY A 72 -10.04 3.28 -5.09
CA GLY A 72 -10.69 2.96 -6.36
C GLY A 72 -12.21 3.13 -6.29
N TYR A 73 -12.86 3.41 -7.42
CA TYR A 73 -14.33 3.44 -7.52
C TYR A 73 -14.81 2.59 -8.69
N ASP A 74 -15.87 1.79 -8.50
CA ASP A 74 -16.51 1.08 -9.61
C ASP A 74 -17.51 1.96 -10.40
N THR A 75 -18.24 1.35 -11.33
CA THR A 75 -19.23 2.05 -12.18
C THR A 75 -20.48 2.51 -11.43
N ASP A 76 -20.82 1.84 -10.32
CA ASP A 76 -21.93 2.21 -9.44
C ASP A 76 -21.49 3.26 -8.39
N GLY A 77 -20.19 3.56 -8.33
CA GLY A 77 -19.60 4.52 -7.40
C GLY A 77 -19.30 3.92 -6.03
N LYS A 78 -19.31 2.58 -5.87
CA LYS A 78 -18.79 1.94 -4.66
C LYS A 78 -17.30 2.20 -4.58
N GLU A 79 -16.85 2.56 -3.38
CA GLU A 79 -15.47 2.88 -3.06
C GLU A 79 -14.75 1.63 -2.53
N TYR A 80 -13.51 1.42 -2.98
CA TYR A 80 -12.60 0.37 -2.55
C TYR A 80 -11.34 1.04 -2.00
N LYS A 81 -11.14 0.94 -0.68
CA LYS A 81 -10.02 1.58 0.01
C LYS A 81 -8.97 0.56 0.39
N TYR A 82 -7.72 0.91 0.12
CA TYR A 82 -6.54 0.18 0.56
C TYR A 82 -5.76 1.13 1.46
N GLN A 83 -5.56 0.74 2.72
CA GLN A 83 -4.87 1.55 3.72
C GLN A 83 -3.48 0.98 3.97
N ASP A 84 -2.56 1.81 4.42
CA ASP A 84 -1.22 1.38 4.79
C ASP A 84 -1.28 0.22 5.80
N PHE A 85 -0.41 -0.78 5.57
CA PHE A 85 -0.44 -2.03 6.31
C PHE A 85 -0.15 -1.80 7.80
N GLY A 86 0.85 -0.97 8.12
CA GLY A 86 1.26 -0.69 9.50
C GLY A 86 0.13 -0.10 10.34
N ALA A 87 -0.55 0.94 9.86
CA ALA A 87 -1.69 1.53 10.55
C ALA A 87 -2.86 0.56 10.64
N THR A 88 -3.13 -0.22 9.59
CA THR A 88 -4.21 -1.22 9.63
C THR A 88 -3.95 -2.27 10.70
N MET A 89 -2.70 -2.74 10.85
CA MET A 89 -2.32 -3.75 11.83
C MET A 89 -2.13 -3.19 13.25
N SER A 90 -2.03 -1.87 13.42
CA SER A 90 -1.79 -1.25 14.72
C SER A 90 -2.88 -1.54 15.76
N GLY A 91 -4.15 -1.53 15.35
CA GLY A 91 -5.29 -1.85 16.22
C GLY A 91 -5.29 -3.32 16.67
N PRO A 92 -5.24 -4.29 15.74
CA PRO A 92 -5.06 -5.71 16.07
C PRO A 92 -3.86 -5.99 16.97
N LEU A 93 -2.70 -5.38 16.68
CA LEU A 93 -1.50 -5.52 17.50
C LEU A 93 -1.71 -4.97 18.92
N TRP A 94 -2.41 -3.85 19.06
CA TRP A 94 -2.80 -3.30 20.36
C TRP A 94 -3.69 -4.26 21.14
N SER A 95 -4.67 -4.90 20.50
CA SER A 95 -5.51 -5.91 21.16
C SER A 95 -4.70 -7.10 21.69
N VAL A 96 -3.69 -7.55 20.94
CA VAL A 96 -2.76 -8.58 21.44
C VAL A 96 -2.03 -8.10 22.69
N TRP A 97 -1.50 -6.87 22.69
CA TRP A 97 -0.84 -6.29 23.86
C TRP A 97 -1.72 -6.22 25.11
N GLU A 98 -3.00 -5.85 24.94
CA GLU A 98 -3.95 -5.74 26.06
C GLU A 98 -4.24 -7.09 26.75
N ASP A 99 -4.14 -8.20 26.00
CA ASP A 99 -4.47 -9.54 26.48
C ASP A 99 -3.25 -10.35 26.95
N ILE A 100 -2.02 -9.86 26.72
CA ILE A 100 -0.79 -10.56 27.11
C ILE A 100 -0.58 -10.55 28.63
N ASP A 101 -0.19 -11.71 29.17
CA ASP A 101 0.41 -11.77 30.50
C ASP A 101 1.83 -11.18 30.45
N ILE A 102 1.96 -9.92 30.87
CA ILE A 102 3.24 -9.19 30.89
C ILE A 102 4.31 -9.82 31.79
N SER A 103 3.96 -10.85 32.58
CA SER A 103 4.91 -11.61 33.41
C SER A 103 5.45 -12.87 32.71
N ASP A 104 4.93 -13.22 31.54
CA ASP A 104 5.42 -14.31 30.70
C ASP A 104 6.42 -13.79 29.66
N ASP A 105 7.71 -14.07 29.89
CA ASP A 105 8.80 -13.66 29.02
C ASP A 105 8.65 -14.18 27.57
N ALA A 106 8.05 -15.36 27.38
CA ALA A 106 7.87 -15.94 26.04
C ALA A 106 6.77 -15.21 25.26
N ALA A 107 5.64 -14.91 25.93
CA ALA A 107 4.55 -14.15 25.32
C ALA A 107 4.98 -12.71 24.98
N MET A 108 5.79 -12.09 25.84
CA MET A 108 6.36 -10.77 25.57
C MET A 108 7.34 -10.79 24.40
N GLN A 109 8.17 -11.84 24.27
CA GLN A 109 9.07 -11.98 23.13
C GLN A 109 8.30 -12.11 21.80
N GLU A 110 7.25 -12.93 21.75
CA GLU A 110 6.43 -13.10 20.55
C GLU A 110 5.77 -11.79 20.12
N TYR A 111 5.28 -11.00 21.08
CA TYR A 111 4.75 -9.67 20.81
C TYR A 111 5.80 -8.70 20.26
N ASP A 112 6.99 -8.66 20.86
CA ASP A 112 8.07 -7.77 20.42
C ASP A 112 8.52 -8.11 18.99
N GLU A 113 8.59 -9.41 18.65
CA GLU A 113 8.88 -9.89 17.31
C GLU A 113 7.80 -9.43 16.31
N LEU A 114 6.52 -9.60 16.66
CA LEU A 114 5.41 -9.17 15.81
C LEU A 114 5.35 -7.66 15.62
N LYS A 115 5.59 -6.89 16.69
CA LYS A 115 5.67 -5.43 16.63
C LYS A 115 6.81 -4.99 15.71
N ALA A 116 7.99 -5.58 15.85
CA ALA A 116 9.14 -5.24 15.01
C ALA A 116 8.87 -5.52 13.52
N LEU A 117 8.12 -6.59 13.23
CA LEU A 117 7.67 -6.90 11.87
C LEU A 117 6.67 -5.86 11.35
N VAL A 118 5.68 -5.44 12.14
CA VAL A 118 4.75 -4.37 11.76
C VAL A 118 5.48 -3.04 11.52
N ASP A 119 6.37 -2.64 12.44
CA ASP A 119 7.14 -1.40 12.35
C ASP A 119 8.06 -1.36 11.10
N LYS A 120 8.55 -2.53 10.64
CA LYS A 120 9.39 -2.64 9.43
C LYS A 120 8.64 -2.25 8.15
N TYR A 121 7.32 -2.41 8.14
CA TYR A 121 6.45 -2.11 7.01
C TYR A 121 5.81 -0.72 7.11
N ASP A 122 6.56 0.25 7.63
CA ASP A 122 6.15 1.66 7.60
C ASP A 122 6.01 2.15 6.14
N ASN A 123 5.22 3.19 5.95
CA ASN A 123 4.86 3.74 4.65
C ASN A 123 5.63 5.00 4.27
N ASP A 124 6.68 5.35 5.00
CA ASP A 124 7.55 6.49 4.73
C ASP A 124 8.70 6.10 3.79
N ILE A 125 8.88 6.91 2.75
CA ILE A 125 9.94 6.78 1.75
C ILE A 125 10.83 8.02 1.83
N GLU A 126 12.00 7.85 2.44
CA GLU A 126 13.00 8.90 2.58
C GLU A 126 13.56 9.39 1.23
N PRO A 127 14.00 10.67 1.13
CA PRO A 127 14.76 11.15 -0.01
C PRO A 127 15.99 10.26 -0.28
N GLY A 128 16.23 9.94 -1.54
CA GLY A 128 17.38 9.11 -1.94
C GLY A 128 17.10 7.60 -1.91
N ALA A 129 15.87 7.16 -1.63
CA ALA A 129 15.54 5.75 -1.46
C ALA A 129 14.56 5.22 -2.53
N ILE A 130 14.58 3.89 -2.72
CA ILE A 130 13.49 3.13 -3.34
C ILE A 130 12.92 2.21 -2.26
N LYS A 131 11.60 2.16 -2.11
CA LYS A 131 10.94 1.35 -1.08
C LYS A 131 9.66 0.70 -1.59
N ASP A 132 9.40 -0.52 -1.11
CA ASP A 132 8.10 -1.17 -1.25
C ASP A 132 7.22 -0.79 -0.04
N VAL A 133 6.01 -0.30 -0.32
CA VAL A 133 4.94 -0.05 0.66
C VAL A 133 3.83 -1.06 0.42
N TRP A 134 3.31 -1.64 1.51
CA TRP A 134 2.18 -2.56 1.46
C TRP A 134 0.91 -1.86 1.92
N LEU A 135 -0.16 -2.04 1.15
CA LEU A 135 -1.50 -1.59 1.51
C LEU A 135 -2.45 -2.79 1.52
N ILE A 136 -3.49 -2.71 2.35
CA ILE A 136 -4.46 -3.77 2.57
C ILE A 136 -5.89 -3.23 2.56
N SER A 137 -6.81 -4.01 2.02
CA SER A 137 -8.26 -3.79 2.08
C SER A 137 -8.98 -5.01 2.64
N GLN A 138 -10.01 -4.77 3.45
CA GLN A 138 -10.93 -5.82 3.91
C GLN A 138 -11.86 -6.33 2.80
N GLU A 139 -11.87 -5.69 1.63
CA GLU A 139 -12.61 -6.18 0.47
C GLU A 139 -11.90 -7.41 -0.12
N THR A 140 -12.65 -8.49 -0.36
CA THR A 140 -12.12 -9.76 -0.90
C THR A 140 -12.50 -9.99 -2.36
N SER A 141 -13.51 -9.27 -2.86
CA SER A 141 -13.95 -9.32 -4.24
C SER A 141 -13.78 -7.96 -4.90
N LEU A 142 -12.92 -7.89 -5.92
CA LEU A 142 -12.73 -6.70 -6.72
C LEU A 142 -13.61 -6.70 -7.97
N PRO A 143 -14.01 -5.52 -8.48
CA PRO A 143 -14.62 -5.42 -9.81
C PRO A 143 -13.55 -5.65 -10.88
N ASP A 144 -13.96 -6.10 -12.08
CA ASP A 144 -13.02 -6.28 -13.21
C ASP A 144 -12.34 -4.96 -13.64
N GLU A 145 -13.05 -3.83 -13.48
CA GLU A 145 -12.56 -2.50 -13.81
C GLU A 145 -13.02 -1.46 -12.78
N LEU A 146 -12.13 -0.52 -12.45
CA LEU A 146 -12.44 0.69 -11.72
C LEU A 146 -12.65 1.85 -12.71
N THR A 147 -13.54 2.79 -12.37
CA THR A 147 -13.78 4.02 -13.14
C THR A 147 -12.92 5.18 -12.69
N ARG A 148 -12.38 5.11 -11.47
CA ARG A 148 -11.45 6.07 -10.88
C ARG A 148 -10.47 5.33 -9.98
N LEU A 149 -9.23 5.81 -9.95
CA LEU A 149 -8.16 5.29 -9.11
C LEU A 149 -7.24 6.44 -8.72
N GLY A 150 -6.80 6.51 -7.47
CA GLY A 150 -5.74 7.44 -7.09
C GLY A 150 -5.16 7.19 -5.70
N ILE A 151 -4.14 7.98 -5.37
CA ILE A 151 -3.22 7.77 -4.25
C ILE A 151 -3.30 8.98 -3.31
N ASN A 152 -3.31 8.74 -1.99
CA ASN A 152 -3.33 9.75 -0.92
C ASN A 152 -4.40 10.84 -1.14
N GLY A 153 -5.63 10.43 -1.48
CA GLY A 153 -6.73 11.36 -1.74
C GLY A 153 -6.98 11.75 -3.22
N GLY A 154 -6.15 11.31 -4.18
CA GLY A 154 -6.54 11.28 -5.60
C GLY A 154 -7.49 10.10 -5.87
N SER A 155 -8.46 10.06 -6.79
CA SER A 155 -8.91 10.94 -7.88
C SER A 155 -10.39 11.34 -7.68
N SER A 156 -10.72 11.95 -6.54
CA SER A 156 -12.03 12.59 -6.25
C SER A 156 -12.01 13.65 -5.13
N TYR A 157 -10.88 13.89 -4.45
CA TYR A 157 -10.76 14.81 -3.30
C TYR A 157 -9.62 15.82 -3.49
N MET A 158 -9.56 16.88 -2.67
CA MET A 158 -8.46 17.87 -2.70
C MET A 158 -7.17 17.25 -2.15
N GLY A 159 -6.15 17.09 -2.98
CA GLY A 159 -4.84 16.54 -2.61
C GLY A 159 -4.52 15.23 -3.34
N GLY A 160 -3.32 14.69 -3.13
CA GLY A 160 -2.90 13.40 -3.67
C GLY A 160 -2.54 13.40 -5.16
N THR A 161 -2.44 12.19 -5.71
CA THR A 161 -2.00 11.96 -7.10
C THR A 161 -2.94 11.01 -7.84
N ASP A 162 -3.19 11.30 -9.11
CA ASP A 162 -3.89 10.38 -10.02
C ASP A 162 -2.96 9.24 -10.48
N ALA A 163 -3.51 8.03 -10.51
CA ALA A 163 -2.85 6.88 -11.14
C ALA A 163 -3.05 6.89 -12.66
N LEU A 164 -2.03 6.46 -13.39
CA LEU A 164 -2.01 6.31 -14.84
C LEU A 164 -1.58 4.88 -15.22
N PRO A 165 -2.10 4.29 -16.32
CA PRO A 165 -1.57 3.04 -16.85
C PRO A 165 -0.08 3.17 -17.21
N VAL A 166 0.75 2.16 -16.90
CA VAL A 166 2.21 2.21 -17.17
C VAL A 166 2.56 2.41 -18.64
N GLU A 167 1.69 1.99 -19.57
CA GLU A 167 1.86 2.22 -21.01
C GLU A 167 1.88 3.72 -21.39
N MET A 168 1.42 4.60 -20.49
CA MET A 168 1.47 6.05 -20.67
C MET A 168 2.77 6.67 -20.15
N ALA A 169 3.64 5.91 -19.49
CA ALA A 169 4.90 6.41 -18.99
C ALA A 169 5.84 6.77 -20.15
N GLU A 170 6.38 8.00 -20.11
CA GLU A 170 7.37 8.48 -21.08
C GLU A 170 8.81 8.24 -20.61
N PHE A 171 8.97 7.48 -19.53
CA PHE A 171 10.23 7.22 -18.85
C PHE A 171 10.27 5.79 -18.29
N ASP A 172 11.45 5.35 -17.90
CA ASP A 172 11.69 3.99 -17.40
C ASP A 172 11.13 3.81 -15.97
N LEU A 173 10.42 2.71 -15.76
CA LEU A 173 9.78 2.34 -14.49
C LEU A 173 10.42 1.10 -13.86
N ASP A 174 11.59 0.65 -14.30
CA ASP A 174 12.18 -0.60 -13.83
C ASP A 174 12.58 -0.58 -12.33
N PHE A 175 12.73 0.61 -11.71
CA PHE A 175 13.01 0.81 -10.27
C PHE A 175 14.03 -0.17 -9.71
N GLU A 176 15.08 -0.47 -10.46
CA GLU A 176 16.16 -1.29 -9.95
C GLU A 176 16.83 -0.60 -8.76
N ALA A 177 16.93 -1.33 -7.65
CA ALA A 177 17.73 -0.89 -6.52
C ALA A 177 19.17 -0.61 -6.99
N PRO A 178 19.84 0.45 -6.52
CA PRO A 178 21.24 0.66 -6.85
C PRO A 178 22.03 -0.58 -6.42
N THR A 179 22.65 -1.25 -7.40
CA THR A 179 23.58 -2.33 -7.13
C THR A 179 24.79 -1.72 -6.42
N ASN A 180 24.91 -1.95 -5.11
CA ASN A 180 26.13 -1.66 -4.34
C ASN A 180 27.29 -2.54 -4.81
#